data_AF-A0A6C0H5R6-F1
#
_entry.id   AF-A0A6C0H5R6-F1
#
_cell.length_a   1.000
_cell.length_b   1.000
_cell.length_c   1.000
_cell.angle_alpha   90.00
_cell.angle_beta   90.00
_cell.angle_gamma   90.00
#
_symmetry.space_group_name_H-M   'P 1'
#
loop_
_entity.id
_entity.type
_entity.pdbx_description
1 polymer ?
#
loop_
_entity_poly.entity_id
_entity_poly.type
_entity_poly.pdbx_seq_one_letter_code
_entity_poly.pdbx_strand_id
1 'polypeptide(L)'
;MYKTIQEIGKKYGLILDINYDENNDYNVVLSIFNSSKLKVEDYDLNDENILVIIGLYYLKVKKNNEYAKKYYLMAIEKGNANAMNNLGVLYIDERDYKNGIKYYLMAIEKENNEAIKNIKMVINDLELYVCLKNMTIKNELIENEIKRIENNNQI
;
A
#
# COMPACT_ATOMS: atom_id res chain seq x y z
N MET A 1 15.99 20.29 -3.37
CA MET A 1 14.54 20.28 -3.08
C MET A 1 13.85 19.75 -4.31
N TYR A 2 12.97 18.75 -4.18
CA TYR A 2 12.12 18.24 -5.25
C TYR A 2 11.14 19.32 -5.68
N LYS A 3 10.98 19.47 -6.98
CA LYS A 3 10.01 20.37 -7.62
C LYS A 3 8.78 19.62 -8.09
N THR A 4 8.90 18.31 -8.32
CA THR A 4 7.78 17.48 -8.76
C THR A 4 7.71 16.13 -8.06
N ILE A 5 6.52 15.56 -8.02
CA ILE A 5 6.29 14.22 -7.47
C ILE A 5 6.96 13.14 -8.32
N GLN A 6 7.15 13.37 -9.62
CA GLN A 6 7.89 12.45 -10.49
C GLN A 6 9.37 12.38 -10.09
N GLU A 7 9.98 13.49 -9.65
CA GLU A 7 11.35 13.46 -9.13
C GLU A 7 11.45 12.62 -7.84
N ILE A 8 10.45 12.74 -6.96
CA ILE A 8 10.34 11.91 -5.75
C ILE A 8 10.18 10.44 -6.14
N GLY A 9 9.23 10.14 -7.02
CA GLY A 9 8.95 8.80 -7.51
C GLY A 9 10.18 8.13 -8.11
N LYS A 10 10.89 8.83 -9.01
CA LYS A 10 12.13 8.35 -9.62
C LYS A 10 13.23 8.09 -8.59
N LYS A 11 13.40 8.98 -7.60
CA LYS A 11 14.47 8.82 -6.60
C LYS A 11 14.21 7.68 -5.63
N TYR A 12 12.95 7.47 -5.22
CA TYR A 12 12.61 6.50 -4.17
C TYR A 12 11.97 5.21 -4.70
N GLY A 13 11.80 5.08 -6.02
CA GLY A 13 11.12 3.95 -6.65
C GLY A 13 9.65 3.88 -6.23
N LEU A 14 8.98 5.03 -6.18
CA LEU A 14 7.57 5.14 -5.81
C LEU A 14 6.73 5.46 -7.04
N ILE A 15 5.60 4.80 -7.18
CA ILE A 15 4.51 5.26 -8.05
C ILE A 15 3.56 6.04 -7.16
N LEU A 16 3.57 7.36 -7.31
CA LEU A 16 2.70 8.28 -6.60
C LEU A 16 1.57 8.68 -7.55
N ASP A 17 0.65 7.75 -7.82
CA ASP A 17 -0.59 8.05 -8.54
C ASP A 17 -1.57 8.66 -7.53
N ILE A 18 -1.41 9.97 -7.30
CA ILE A 18 -2.33 10.74 -6.48
C ILE A 18 -3.48 11.23 -7.37
N ASN A 19 -4.61 10.50 -7.33
CA ASN A 19 -5.91 10.94 -7.87
C ASN A 19 -6.55 11.93 -6.90
N TYR A 20 -5.98 13.12 -6.84
CA TYR A 20 -6.43 14.17 -5.96
C TYR A 20 -6.57 15.47 -6.72
N ASP A 21 -7.64 16.20 -6.39
CA ASP A 21 -7.95 17.50 -6.95
C ASP A 21 -6.67 18.34 -7.05
N GLU A 22 -6.28 18.74 -8.27
CA GLU A 22 -4.88 18.87 -8.74
C GLU A 22 -3.96 19.85 -7.98
N ASN A 23 -4.40 20.46 -6.87
CA ASN A 23 -3.69 21.53 -6.19
C ASN A 23 -3.35 21.31 -4.70
N ASN A 24 -4.10 20.50 -3.92
CA ASN A 24 -3.85 20.40 -2.48
C ASN A 24 -2.86 19.28 -2.13
N ASP A 25 -3.13 18.05 -2.55
CA ASP A 25 -2.32 16.89 -2.16
C ASP A 25 -0.94 16.86 -2.81
N TYR A 26 -0.81 17.42 -4.02
CA TYR A 26 0.48 17.55 -4.71
C TYR A 26 1.50 18.37 -3.89
N ASN A 27 1.06 19.52 -3.38
CA ASN A 27 1.92 20.40 -2.60
C ASN A 27 2.26 19.80 -1.23
N VAL A 28 1.32 19.06 -0.62
CA VAL A 28 1.55 18.33 0.63
C VAL A 28 2.65 17.27 0.45
N VAL A 29 2.61 16.47 -0.62
CA VAL A 29 3.67 15.49 -0.92
C VAL A 29 5.02 16.16 -1.06
N LEU A 30 5.12 17.24 -1.84
CA LEU A 30 6.36 17.98 -1.99
C LEU A 30 6.86 18.54 -0.66
N SER A 31 5.97 19.11 0.15
CA SER A 31 6.28 19.64 1.48
C SER A 31 6.88 18.57 2.39
N ILE A 32 6.22 17.41 2.48
CA ILE A 32 6.65 16.29 3.32
C ILE A 32 8.03 15.79 2.88
N PHE A 33 8.22 15.48 1.59
CA PHE A 33 9.46 14.89 1.09
C PHE A 33 10.65 15.85 1.04
N ASN A 34 10.39 17.15 1.00
CA ASN A 34 11.43 18.17 1.11
C ASN A 34 11.78 18.54 2.55
N SER A 35 10.97 18.12 3.52
CA SER A 35 11.21 18.43 4.92
C SER A 35 12.43 17.69 5.47
N SER A 36 13.37 18.44 6.04
CA SER A 36 14.51 17.88 6.77
C SER A 36 14.08 17.24 8.10
N LYS A 37 13.07 17.83 8.75
CA LYS A 37 12.40 17.31 9.95
C LYS A 37 10.90 17.52 9.81
N LEU A 38 10.20 16.43 9.53
CA LEU A 38 8.75 16.43 9.41
C LEU A 38 8.09 16.76 10.76
N LYS A 39 7.22 17.77 10.77
CA LYS A 39 6.32 18.09 11.89
C LYS A 39 4.94 17.57 11.53
N VAL A 40 4.60 16.37 11.99
CA VAL A 40 3.36 15.69 11.59
C VAL A 40 2.09 16.42 12.04
N GLU A 41 2.20 17.27 13.07
CA GLU A 41 1.13 18.15 13.56
C GLU A 41 0.70 19.24 12.57
N ASP A 42 1.54 19.54 11.57
CA ASP A 42 1.23 20.53 10.53
C ASP A 42 0.28 19.97 9.44
N TYR A 43 -0.07 18.68 9.51
CA TYR A 43 -0.86 17.98 8.49
C TYR A 43 -2.14 17.38 9.08
N ASP A 44 -3.17 17.23 8.26
CA ASP A 44 -4.41 16.59 8.68
C ASP A 44 -4.24 15.07 8.81
N LEU A 45 -4.03 14.60 10.03
CA LEU A 45 -3.92 13.17 10.33
C LEU A 45 -5.26 12.44 10.23
N ASN A 46 -6.37 13.14 9.94
CA ASN A 46 -7.61 12.48 9.60
C ASN A 46 -7.68 11.98 8.16
N ASP A 47 -6.88 12.56 7.27
CA ASP A 47 -6.76 12.14 5.88
C ASP A 47 -5.86 10.90 5.80
N GLU A 48 -6.46 9.78 5.39
CA GLU A 48 -5.80 8.49 5.30
C GLU A 48 -4.65 8.43 4.31
N ASN A 49 -4.69 9.26 3.27
CA ASN A 49 -3.65 9.28 2.28
C ASN A 49 -2.49 10.18 2.71
N ILE A 50 -2.74 11.29 3.42
CA ILE A 50 -1.65 12.03 4.10
C ILE A 50 -0.89 11.08 5.02
N LEU A 51 -1.59 10.24 5.78
CA LEU A 51 -0.98 9.21 6.61
C LEU A 51 -0.13 8.22 5.78
N VAL A 52 -0.60 7.80 4.60
CA VAL A 52 0.20 6.98 3.67
C VAL A 52 1.47 7.70 3.22
N ILE A 53 1.37 8.97 2.84
CA ILE A 53 2.52 9.78 2.38
C ILE A 53 3.53 9.97 3.52
N ILE A 54 3.08 10.24 4.74
CA ILE A 54 3.94 10.30 5.93
C ILE A 54 4.61 8.94 6.17
N GLY A 55 3.87 7.84 6.08
CA GLY A 55 4.44 6.50 6.18
C GLY A 55 5.53 6.22 5.14
N LEU A 56 5.28 6.61 3.89
CA LEU A 56 6.25 6.51 2.79
C LEU A 56 7.50 7.37 3.03
N TYR A 57 7.34 8.58 3.58
CA TYR A 57 8.47 9.42 3.98
C TYR A 57 9.34 8.73 5.03
N TYR A 58 8.73 8.20 6.10
CA TYR A 58 9.49 7.51 7.13
C TYR A 58 10.20 6.28 6.58
N LEU A 59 9.53 5.51 5.72
CA LEU A 59 10.11 4.34 5.09
C LEU A 59 11.27 4.68 4.15
N LYS A 60 11.07 5.61 3.21
CA LYS A 60 12.00 5.84 2.11
C LYS A 60 13.07 6.87 2.42
N VAL A 61 12.72 7.94 3.16
CA VAL A 61 13.61 9.06 3.48
C VAL A 61 14.31 8.82 4.81
N LYS A 62 13.55 8.51 5.88
CA LYS A 62 14.11 8.31 7.22
C LYS A 62 14.59 6.89 7.48
N LYS A 63 14.27 5.93 6.60
CA LYS A 63 14.59 4.50 6.75
C LYS A 63 14.15 3.95 8.11
N ASN A 64 12.95 4.36 8.54
CA ASN A 64 12.39 3.97 9.83
C ASN A 64 11.08 3.17 9.62
N ASN A 65 11.20 1.86 9.70
CA ASN A 65 10.10 0.93 9.50
C ASN A 65 9.03 1.06 10.59
N GLU A 66 9.40 1.29 11.85
CA GLU A 66 8.44 1.38 12.96
C GLU A 66 7.47 2.55 12.78
N TYR A 67 8.01 3.72 12.42
CA TYR A 67 7.17 4.89 12.12
C TYR A 67 6.38 4.70 10.83
N ALA A 68 6.95 4.07 9.81
CA ALA A 68 6.20 3.75 8.59
C ALA A 68 4.97 2.87 8.90
N LYS A 69 5.17 1.79 9.67
CA LYS A 69 4.08 0.91 10.13
C LYS A 69 3.04 1.67 10.92
N LYS A 70 3.46 2.53 11.85
CA LYS A 70 2.55 3.34 12.67
C LYS A 70 1.57 4.13 11.79
N TYR A 71 2.07 4.89 10.81
CA TYR A 71 1.19 5.71 9.97
C TYR A 71 0.39 4.89 8.96
N TYR A 72 0.94 3.77 8.46
CA TYR A 72 0.13 2.85 7.67
C TYR A 72 -1.01 2.24 8.48
N LEU A 73 -0.79 1.83 9.73
CA LEU A 73 -1.85 1.31 10.59
C LEU A 73 -2.95 2.37 10.83
N MET A 74 -2.58 3.62 11.09
CA MET A 74 -3.55 4.72 11.21
C MET A 74 -4.37 4.92 9.92
N ALA A 75 -3.75 4.81 8.75
CA ALA A 75 -4.45 4.89 7.47
C ALA A 75 -5.36 3.67 7.22
N ILE A 76 -4.95 2.48 7.70
CA ILE A 76 -5.75 1.25 7.63
C ILE A 76 -6.99 1.34 8.50
N GLU A 77 -6.90 1.94 9.69
CA GLU A 77 -8.06 2.21 10.56
C GLU A 77 -9.13 3.07 9.86
N LYS A 78 -8.70 3.86 8.87
CA LYS A 78 -9.57 4.69 8.01
C LYS A 78 -9.97 4.01 6.70
N GLY A 79 -9.58 2.74 6.50
CA GLY A 79 -9.97 1.94 5.35
C GLY A 79 -9.07 2.07 4.13
N ASN A 80 -7.89 2.68 4.24
CA ASN A 80 -7.02 2.90 3.08
C ASN A 80 -6.36 1.60 2.58
N ALA A 81 -6.75 1.18 1.37
CA ALA A 81 -6.24 -0.04 0.76
C ALA A 81 -4.75 0.04 0.36
N ASN A 82 -4.27 1.23 -0.02
CA ASN A 82 -2.86 1.44 -0.36
C ASN A 82 -1.96 1.28 0.87
N ALA A 83 -2.42 1.73 2.05
CA ALA A 83 -1.74 1.50 3.32
C ALA A 83 -1.65 0.01 3.65
N MET A 84 -2.72 -0.75 3.44
CA MET A 84 -2.73 -2.22 3.60
C MET A 84 -1.67 -2.86 2.70
N ASN A 85 -1.64 -2.50 1.41
CA ASN A 85 -0.64 -3.00 0.47
C ASN A 85 0.80 -2.64 0.90
N ASN A 86 1.05 -1.37 1.23
CA ASN A 86 2.38 -0.90 1.64
C ASN A 86 2.86 -1.58 2.92
N LEU A 87 1.97 -1.80 3.88
CA LEU A 87 2.28 -2.54 5.09
C LEU A 87 2.57 -4.01 4.79
N GLY A 88 1.84 -4.61 3.84
CA GLY A 88 2.12 -5.93 3.29
C GLY A 88 3.56 -6.05 2.79
N VAL A 89 3.97 -5.14 1.89
CA VAL A 89 5.35 -5.07 1.36
C VAL A 89 6.37 -4.99 2.50
N LEU A 90 6.13 -4.12 3.48
CA LEU A 90 7.06 -3.93 4.59
C LEU A 90 7.25 -5.19 5.44
N TYR A 91 6.19 -5.94 5.71
CA TYR A 91 6.30 -7.21 6.41
C TYR A 91 7.00 -8.30 5.58
N ILE A 92 6.79 -8.34 4.26
CA ILE A 92 7.53 -9.25 3.37
C ILE A 92 9.03 -8.94 3.39
N ASP A 93 9.40 -7.67 3.31
CA ASP A 93 10.80 -7.23 3.39
C ASP A 93 11.47 -7.65 4.71
N GLU A 94 10.69 -7.66 5.80
CA GLU A 94 11.11 -8.14 7.11
C GLU A 94 11.00 -9.65 7.31
N ARG A 95 10.63 -10.40 6.26
CA ARG A 95 10.42 -11.85 6.27
C ARG A 95 9.29 -12.35 7.18
N ASP A 96 8.38 -11.47 7.55
CA ASP A 96 7.12 -11.82 8.22
C ASP A 96 6.04 -12.07 7.15
N TYR A 97 6.18 -13.19 6.45
CA TYR A 97 5.29 -13.56 5.35
C TYR A 97 3.84 -13.68 5.78
N LYS A 98 3.59 -14.16 7.00
CA LYS A 98 2.24 -14.32 7.54
C LYS A 98 1.52 -12.98 7.64
N ASN A 99 2.16 -11.96 8.22
CA ASN A 99 1.55 -10.63 8.29
C ASN A 99 1.52 -9.96 6.91
N GLY A 100 2.55 -10.13 6.08
CA GLY A 100 2.57 -9.60 4.71
C GLY A 100 1.38 -10.07 3.89
N ILE A 101 1.15 -11.38 3.84
CA ILE A 101 0.00 -12.01 3.15
C ILE A 101 -1.32 -11.51 3.76
N LYS A 102 -1.44 -11.45 5.09
CA LYS A 102 -2.64 -10.94 5.75
C LYS A 102 -3.02 -9.54 5.25
N TYR A 103 -2.07 -8.60 5.22
CA TYR A 103 -2.35 -7.23 4.78
C TYR A 103 -2.59 -7.12 3.27
N TYR A 104 -1.96 -7.95 2.44
CA TYR A 104 -2.33 -8.04 1.03
C TYR A 104 -3.76 -8.53 0.85
N LEU A 105 -4.20 -9.56 1.56
CA LEU A 105 -5.58 -10.04 1.49
C LEU A 105 -6.58 -8.96 1.91
N MET A 106 -6.28 -8.21 2.98
CA MET A 106 -7.11 -7.05 3.38
C MET A 106 -7.17 -5.98 2.28
N ALA A 107 -6.06 -5.69 1.60
CA ALA A 107 -6.05 -4.74 0.48
C ALA A 107 -6.88 -5.26 -0.71
N ILE A 108 -6.83 -6.56 -0.98
CA ILE A 108 -7.62 -7.22 -2.03
C ILE A 108 -9.12 -7.15 -1.73
N GLU A 109 -9.55 -7.28 -0.47
CA GLU A 109 -10.95 -7.04 -0.05
C GLU A 109 -11.45 -5.64 -0.43
N LYS A 110 -10.51 -4.68 -0.52
CA LYS A 110 -10.75 -3.29 -0.91
C LYS A 110 -10.40 -2.99 -2.36
N GLU A 111 -10.39 -4.01 -3.22
CA GLU A 111 -10.16 -3.91 -4.67
C GLU A 111 -8.79 -3.34 -5.07
N ASN A 112 -7.77 -3.52 -4.21
CA ASN A 112 -6.41 -3.10 -4.53
C ASN A 112 -5.74 -4.08 -5.52
N ASN A 113 -5.67 -3.69 -6.79
CA ASN A 113 -5.03 -4.48 -7.85
C ASN A 113 -3.52 -4.69 -7.63
N GLU A 114 -2.81 -3.74 -7.01
CA GLU A 114 -1.38 -3.88 -6.74
C GLU A 114 -1.11 -4.98 -5.69
N ALA A 115 -2.00 -5.13 -4.71
CA ALA A 115 -1.90 -6.21 -3.74
C ALA A 115 -2.01 -7.61 -4.38
N ILE A 116 -2.83 -7.79 -5.43
CA ILE A 116 -2.87 -9.04 -6.20
C ILE A 116 -1.53 -9.31 -6.89
N LYS A 117 -0.90 -8.30 -7.48
CA LYS A 117 0.41 -8.46 -8.13
C LYS A 117 1.47 -8.84 -7.10
N ASN A 118 1.47 -8.17 -5.95
CA ASN A 118 2.45 -8.38 -4.89
C ASN A 118 2.28 -9.75 -4.21
N ILE A 119 1.06 -10.18 -3.89
CA ILE A 119 0.83 -11.47 -3.23
C ILE A 119 1.26 -12.64 -4.14
N LYS A 120 1.08 -12.54 -5.46
CA LYS A 120 1.54 -13.56 -6.44
C LYS A 120 3.05 -13.71 -6.51
N MET A 121 3.81 -12.70 -6.08
CA MET A 121 5.27 -12.80 -5.97
C MET A 121 5.69 -13.55 -4.70
N VAL A 122 4.77 -13.77 -3.76
CA VAL A 122 5.03 -14.36 -2.44
C VAL A 122 4.50 -15.79 -2.34
N ILE A 123 3.30 -16.05 -2.86
CA ILE A 123 2.63 -17.36 -2.79
C ILE A 123 2.28 -17.87 -4.18
N ASN A 124 2.13 -19.19 -4.30
CA ASN A 124 1.73 -19.83 -5.56
C ASN A 124 0.22 -19.71 -5.82
N ASP A 125 -0.21 -19.99 -7.06
CA ASP A 125 -1.61 -19.88 -7.49
C ASP A 125 -2.57 -20.77 -6.67
N LEU A 126 -2.13 -21.95 -6.21
CA LEU A 126 -2.96 -22.85 -5.41
C LEU A 126 -3.21 -22.28 -4.00
N GLU A 127 -2.17 -21.77 -3.35
CA GLU A 127 -2.29 -21.11 -2.05
C GLU A 127 -3.14 -19.85 -2.14
N LEU A 128 -2.91 -19.03 -3.17
CA LEU A 128 -3.72 -17.84 -3.44
C LEU A 128 -5.19 -18.22 -3.64
N TYR A 129 -5.49 -19.24 -4.43
CA TYR A 129 -6.85 -19.74 -4.64
C TYR A 129 -7.54 -20.12 -3.34
N VAL A 130 -6.86 -20.87 -2.46
CA VAL A 130 -7.41 -21.27 -1.15
C VAL A 130 -7.72 -20.04 -0.29
N CYS A 131 -6.79 -19.08 -0.22
CA CYS A 131 -7.04 -17.82 0.49
C CYS A 131 -8.28 -17.10 -0.08
N LEU A 132 -8.31 -16.87 -1.39
CA LEU A 132 -9.39 -16.14 -2.06
C LEU A 132 -10.76 -16.83 -1.91
N LYS A 133 -10.83 -18.16 -2.02
CA LYS A 133 -12.08 -18.93 -1.82
C LYS A 133 -12.59 -18.83 -0.39
N ASN A 134 -11.69 -18.79 0.61
CA ASN A 134 -12.06 -18.68 2.03
C ASN A 134 -12.44 -17.27 2.49
N MET A 135 -12.23 -16.24 1.67
CA MET A 135 -12.66 -14.87 1.99
C MET A 135 -14.17 -14.75 2.03
N THR A 136 -14.69 -14.02 3.03
CA THR A 136 -16.12 -13.75 3.20
C THR A 136 -16.62 -12.70 2.21
N ILE A 137 -15.79 -11.70 1.87
CA ILE A 137 -16.06 -10.70 0.85
C ILE A 137 -15.71 -11.28 -0.53
N LYS A 138 -16.61 -11.14 -1.51
CA LYS A 138 -16.41 -11.52 -2.92
C LYS A 138 -16.65 -10.30 -3.81
N ASN A 139 -15.60 -9.51 -4.02
CA ASN A 139 -15.63 -8.41 -4.96
C ASN A 139 -15.20 -8.89 -6.36
N GLU A 140 -15.35 -8.03 -7.37
CA GLU A 140 -15.03 -8.36 -8.75
C GLU A 140 -13.57 -8.80 -8.92
N LEU A 141 -12.64 -8.15 -8.22
CA LEU A 141 -11.21 -8.50 -8.25
C LEU A 141 -10.95 -9.94 -7.78
N ILE A 142 -11.56 -10.33 -6.66
CA ILE A 142 -11.45 -11.68 -6.09
C ILE A 142 -12.04 -12.71 -7.04
N GLU A 143 -13.24 -12.45 -7.57
CA GLU A 143 -13.91 -13.39 -8.47
C GLU A 143 -13.15 -13.58 -9.79
N ASN A 144 -12.66 -12.49 -10.37
CA ASN A 144 -11.88 -12.53 -11.59
C ASN A 144 -10.56 -13.29 -11.39
N GLU A 145 -9.91 -13.08 -10.25
CA GLU A 145 -8.68 -13.78 -9.93
C GLU A 145 -8.90 -15.29 -9.70
N ILE A 146 -9.97 -15.66 -9.01
CA ILE A 146 -10.38 -17.07 -8.85
C ILE A 146 -10.60 -17.72 -10.22
N LYS A 147 -11.40 -17.10 -11.10
CA LYS A 147 -11.67 -17.61 -12.45
C LYS A 147 -10.39 -17.76 -13.28
N ARG A 148 -9.46 -16.80 -13.17
CA ARG A 148 -8.14 -16.88 -13.83
C ARG A 148 -7.38 -18.12 -13.38
N ILE A 149 -7.33 -18.38 -12.08
CA ILE A 149 -6.58 -19.51 -11.51
C ILE A 149 -7.21 -20.85 -11.94
N GLU A 150 -8.54 -20.97 -11.89
CA GLU A 150 -9.30 -22.16 -12.34
C GLU A 150 -8.99 -22.46 -13.83
N ASN A 151 -9.05 -21.44 -14.68
CA ASN A 151 -8.76 -21.56 -16.11
C ASN A 151 -7.31 -21.95 -16.40
N ASN A 152 -6.34 -21.43 -15.64
CA ASN A 152 -4.93 -21.69 -15.87
C ASN A 152 -4.49 -23.09 -15.39
N ASN A 153 -5.17 -23.64 -14.37
CA ASN A 153 -4.76 -24.87 -13.72
C ASN A 153 -5.69 -26.07 -13.99
N GLN A 154 -6.74 -25.91 -14.80
CA GLN A 154 -7.75 -26.95 -15.08
C GLN A 154 -8.39 -27.55 -13.80
N ILE A 155 -8.61 -26.71 -12.78
CA ILE A 155 -9.22 -27.08 -11.49
C ILE A 155 -10.66 -26.56 -11.42
#